data_AF-A0A379AFQ6-F1
#
_entry.id   AF-A0A379AFQ6-F1
#
_cell.length_a   1.000
_cell.length_b   1.000
_cell.length_c   1.000
_cell.angle_alpha   90.00
_cell.angle_beta   90.00
_cell.angle_gamma   90.00
#
_symmetry.space_group_name_H-M   'P 1'
#
loop_
_entity.id
_entity.type
_entity.pdbx_description
1 polymer ?
#
loop_
_entity_poly.entity_id
_entity_poly.type
_entity_poly.pdbx_seq_one_letter_code
_entity_poly.pdbx_strand_id
1 'polypeptide(L)'
;MIKALQWQMDFRKLRAGDQFSVLMSREMLDGKSAQSQLLGVRLRSGGKDYYAFRAEDGKFYDRSGSGLARGFMRFPTVKQYRVSSNFNPRRLNPVTGRIAPHKGVDFALPIGTPVLAVGDGEIVVAKNGGAAGNYVAIRHGRQYMTRYMHMKKVLVKPGQKVKRGDRIGLSGNTGRSTGPHLHFEIWINNQAGQPLNGETAAHGRPDGKDRSDYMAQVKSWLPQLGSEVSEFRQIGAKTDGFPSVFWLSGAG
;
A
#
# COMPACT_ATOMS: atom_id res chain seq x y z
N MET A 1 13.05 6.65 -5.23
CA MET A 1 12.61 7.42 -4.05
C MET A 1 11.10 7.58 -3.95
N ILE A 2 10.43 8.30 -4.88
CA ILE A 2 8.99 8.61 -4.81
C ILE A 2 8.12 7.36 -4.64
N LYS A 3 8.39 6.28 -5.39
CA LYS A 3 7.66 5.00 -5.27
C LYS A 3 7.79 4.32 -3.89
N ALA A 4 8.90 4.56 -3.16
CA ALA A 4 9.14 3.92 -1.87
C ALA A 4 8.37 4.64 -0.74
N LEU A 5 8.39 5.98 -0.69
CA LEU A 5 7.80 6.74 0.41
C LEU A 5 6.37 7.26 0.14
N GLN A 6 5.79 6.99 -1.03
CA GLN A 6 4.44 7.46 -1.40
C GLN A 6 3.32 7.04 -0.44
N TRP A 7 3.55 5.98 0.35
CA TRP A 7 2.61 5.46 1.34
C TRP A 7 2.76 6.10 2.71
N GLN A 8 3.87 6.80 2.92
CA GLN A 8 4.18 7.47 4.17
C GLN A 8 3.88 8.98 4.12
N MET A 9 3.88 9.60 2.93
CA MET A 9 3.51 11.02 2.78
C MET A 9 2.98 11.42 1.39
N ASP A 10 2.26 12.54 1.36
CA ASP A 10 1.87 13.24 0.13
C ASP A 10 3.02 14.17 -0.30
N PHE A 11 3.77 13.80 -1.34
CA PHE A 11 4.92 14.55 -1.84
C PHE A 11 4.61 15.99 -2.29
N ARG A 12 3.34 16.31 -2.56
CA ARG A 12 2.93 17.70 -2.87
C ARG A 12 2.99 18.64 -1.67
N LYS A 13 3.15 18.09 -0.45
CA LYS A 13 3.31 18.85 0.78
C LYS A 13 4.77 19.13 1.12
N LEU A 14 5.72 18.64 0.32
CA LEU A 14 7.12 18.94 0.52
C LEU A 14 7.37 20.44 0.37
N ARG A 15 8.25 20.95 1.23
CA ARG A 15 8.63 22.36 1.25
C ARG A 15 10.13 22.48 1.01
N ALA A 16 10.55 23.65 0.54
CA ALA A 16 11.96 24.01 0.53
C ALA A 16 12.53 23.83 1.96
N GLY A 17 13.62 23.07 2.07
CA GLY A 17 14.24 22.71 3.35
C GLY A 17 13.89 21.32 3.89
N ASP A 18 12.94 20.60 3.27
CA ASP A 18 12.79 19.16 3.54
C ASP A 18 14.03 18.41 3.02
N GLN A 19 14.54 17.45 3.81
CA GLN A 19 15.81 16.77 3.53
C GLN A 19 15.57 15.32 3.12
N PHE A 20 16.29 14.82 2.12
CA PHE A 20 16.28 13.41 1.78
C PHE A 20 17.69 12.82 1.76
N SER A 21 17.77 11.56 2.16
CA SER A 21 18.98 10.74 2.08
C SER A 21 18.62 9.44 1.38
N VAL A 22 19.40 9.05 0.38
CA VAL A 22 19.13 7.87 -0.43
C VAL A 22 20.35 6.96 -0.42
N LEU A 23 20.11 5.68 -0.10
CA LEU A 23 21.05 4.59 -0.17
C LEU A 23 20.76 3.78 -1.45
N MET A 24 21.74 3.69 -2.36
CA MET A 24 21.62 2.89 -3.57
C MET A 24 22.76 1.87 -3.68
N SER A 25 22.49 0.71 -4.28
CA SER A 25 23.53 -0.14 -4.86
C SER A 25 23.70 0.21 -6.34
N ARG A 26 24.90 0.01 -6.87
CA ARG A 26 25.21 0.04 -8.30
C ARG A 26 26.11 -1.15 -8.59
N GLU A 27 25.65 -2.00 -9.51
CA GLU A 27 26.48 -3.05 -10.08
C GLU A 27 27.30 -2.46 -11.22
N MET A 28 28.61 -2.70 -11.19
CA MET A 28 29.53 -2.35 -12.25
C MET A 28 29.92 -3.63 -12.99
N LEU A 29 29.62 -3.70 -14.28
CA LEU A 29 30.08 -4.74 -15.19
C LEU A 29 31.08 -4.08 -16.15
N ASP A 30 32.32 -4.55 -16.17
CA ASP A 30 33.40 -4.06 -17.05
C ASP A 30 33.60 -2.53 -17.02
N GLY A 31 33.57 -1.95 -15.82
CA GLY A 31 33.76 -0.50 -15.63
C GLY A 31 32.58 0.36 -16.12
N LYS A 32 31.50 -0.25 -16.61
CA LYS A 32 30.26 0.43 -17.01
C LYS A 32 29.16 0.16 -15.98
N SER A 33 28.47 1.22 -15.57
CA SER A 33 27.35 1.14 -14.63
C SER A 33 26.19 0.36 -15.28
N ALA A 34 25.89 -0.85 -14.79
CA ALA A 34 24.88 -1.72 -15.40
C ALA A 34 23.48 -1.44 -14.86
N GLN A 35 23.29 -1.50 -13.53
CA GLN A 35 22.00 -1.23 -12.88
C GLN A 35 22.21 -0.65 -11.49
N SER A 36 21.40 0.36 -11.12
CA SER A 36 21.39 0.92 -9.78
C SER A 36 20.06 0.60 -9.08
N GLN A 37 20.10 0.07 -7.86
CA GLN A 37 18.92 -0.27 -7.07
C GLN A 37 18.83 0.59 -5.81
N LEU A 38 17.62 1.02 -5.46
CA LEU A 38 17.36 1.72 -4.21
C LEU A 38 17.31 0.71 -3.07
N LEU A 39 18.21 0.80 -2.10
CA LEU A 39 18.23 -0.06 -0.92
C LEU A 39 17.50 0.60 0.26
N GLY A 40 17.63 1.91 0.42
CA GLY A 40 17.08 2.64 1.55
C GLY A 40 16.84 4.12 1.26
N VAL A 41 15.88 4.72 1.94
CA VAL A 41 15.65 6.17 1.91
C VAL A 41 15.20 6.67 3.27
N ARG A 42 15.68 7.85 3.62
CA ARG A 42 15.15 8.72 4.67
C ARG A 42 14.62 10.00 4.03
N LEU A 43 13.46 10.46 4.47
CA LEU A 43 12.94 11.78 4.16
C LEU A 43 12.52 12.46 5.46
N ARG A 44 13.12 13.62 5.74
CA ARG A 44 12.77 14.48 6.86
C ARG A 44 11.88 15.59 6.33
N SER A 45 10.62 15.61 6.77
CA SER A 45 9.66 16.66 6.40
C SER A 45 8.80 17.03 7.59
N GLY A 46 8.64 18.34 7.83
CA GLY A 46 7.86 18.86 8.94
C GLY A 46 8.29 18.35 10.32
N GLY A 47 9.60 18.16 10.53
CA GLY A 47 10.16 17.68 11.80
C GLY A 47 10.03 16.16 12.03
N LYS A 48 9.54 15.40 11.05
CA LYS A 48 9.38 13.95 11.13
C LYS A 48 10.24 13.22 10.10
N ASP A 49 10.85 12.12 10.52
CA ASP A 49 11.61 11.22 9.66
C ASP A 49 10.74 10.07 9.15
N TYR A 50 10.88 9.80 7.85
CA TYR A 50 10.20 8.74 7.13
C TYR A 50 11.23 7.83 6.49
N TYR A 51 11.16 6.53 6.79
CA TYR A 51 12.14 5.54 6.33
C TYR A 51 11.47 4.45 5.50
N ALA A 52 12.16 4.03 4.44
CA ALA A 52 11.82 2.87 3.63
C ALA A 52 13.09 2.12 3.23
N PHE A 53 13.11 0.82 3.47
CA PHE A 53 14.21 -0.08 3.09
C PHE A 53 13.69 -1.24 2.25
N ARG A 54 14.45 -1.60 1.22
CA ARG A 54 14.14 -2.69 0.31
C ARG A 54 14.53 -4.02 0.95
N ALA A 55 13.61 -4.99 1.02
CA ALA A 55 13.94 -6.36 1.40
C ALA A 55 14.35 -7.18 0.16
N GLU A 56 14.80 -8.42 0.38
CA GLU A 56 15.23 -9.33 -0.69
C GLU A 56 14.11 -9.67 -1.67
N ASP A 57 12.86 -9.71 -1.19
CA ASP A 57 11.67 -9.87 -2.02
C ASP A 57 11.39 -8.66 -2.96
N GLY A 58 12.24 -7.63 -2.89
CA GLY A 58 12.17 -6.42 -3.70
C GLY A 58 11.14 -5.40 -3.21
N LYS A 59 10.38 -5.70 -2.15
CA LYS A 59 9.38 -4.80 -1.55
C LYS A 59 10.04 -3.87 -0.53
N PHE A 60 9.35 -2.79 -0.18
CA PHE A 60 9.84 -1.84 0.80
C PHE A 60 9.04 -1.89 2.10
N TYR A 61 9.77 -1.89 3.21
CA TYR A 61 9.26 -1.90 4.57
C TYR A 61 9.93 -0.78 5.38
N ASP A 62 9.37 -0.41 6.52
CA ASP A 62 10.01 0.57 7.42
C ASP A 62 11.05 -0.05 8.35
N ARG A 63 11.72 0.79 9.15
CA ARG A 63 12.77 0.40 10.11
C ARG A 63 12.43 -0.72 11.11
N SER A 64 11.15 -1.09 11.26
CA SER A 64 10.70 -2.18 12.14
C SER A 64 10.27 -3.44 11.37
N GLY A 65 10.40 -3.44 10.04
CA GLY A 65 9.95 -4.51 9.17
C GLY A 65 8.44 -4.52 8.97
N SER A 66 7.75 -3.41 9.21
CA SER A 66 6.33 -3.31 8.86
C SER A 66 6.20 -2.75 7.45
N GLY A 67 5.22 -3.22 6.68
CA GLY A 67 4.90 -2.66 5.37
C GLY A 67 4.68 -1.16 5.44
N LEU A 68 5.16 -0.45 4.42
CA LEU A 68 5.09 1.01 4.38
C LEU A 68 3.67 1.55 4.29
N ALA A 69 2.72 0.69 3.94
CA ALA A 69 1.30 0.98 4.00
C ALA A 69 0.69 0.56 5.35
N ARG A 70 1.27 1.06 6.46
CA ARG A 70 0.70 1.04 7.83
C ARG A 70 -0.72 1.67 7.94
N GLY A 71 -1.32 2.07 6.82
CA GLY A 71 -2.51 2.90 6.73
C GLY A 71 -3.81 2.17 6.46
N PHE A 72 -3.85 0.83 6.29
CA PHE A 72 -5.11 0.13 6.06
C PHE A 72 -5.71 -0.46 7.34
N MET A 73 -6.95 -0.10 7.64
CA MET A 73 -7.81 -0.86 8.55
C MET A 73 -8.13 -2.21 7.92
N ARG A 74 -8.16 -3.25 8.74
CA ARG A 74 -8.51 -4.60 8.30
C ARG A 74 -9.96 -4.71 7.82
N PHE A 75 -10.85 -3.90 8.39
CA PHE A 75 -12.28 -3.91 8.07
C PHE A 75 -12.76 -2.51 7.69
N PRO A 76 -13.68 -2.40 6.72
CA PRO A 76 -14.29 -1.13 6.29
C PRO A 76 -15.44 -0.67 7.20
N THR A 77 -15.52 -1.18 8.43
CA THR A 77 -16.63 -0.96 9.37
C THR A 77 -16.10 -0.77 10.78
N VAL A 78 -16.85 -0.05 11.62
CA VAL A 78 -16.48 0.24 13.02
C VAL A 78 -16.32 -1.00 13.89
N LYS A 79 -17.09 -2.06 13.59
CA LYS A 79 -17.01 -3.37 14.24
C LYS A 79 -16.91 -4.45 13.18
N GLN A 80 -16.48 -5.63 13.60
CA GLN A 80 -16.41 -6.77 12.71
C GLN A 80 -17.81 -7.34 12.46
N TYR A 81 -18.12 -7.59 11.18
CA TYR A 81 -19.32 -8.30 10.75
C TYR A 81 -18.94 -9.66 10.16
N ARG A 82 -19.91 -10.57 10.12
CA ARG A 82 -19.70 -11.91 9.56
C ARG A 82 -19.42 -11.82 8.06
N VAL A 83 -18.38 -12.52 7.61
CA VAL A 83 -18.10 -12.72 6.20
C VAL A 83 -19.11 -13.74 5.65
N SER A 84 -19.95 -13.31 4.70
CA SER A 84 -20.91 -14.18 4.02
C SER A 84 -20.33 -14.85 2.78
N SER A 85 -19.35 -14.20 2.12
CA SER A 85 -18.64 -14.78 0.99
C SER A 85 -17.19 -14.31 0.95
N ASN A 86 -16.26 -15.25 0.79
CA ASN A 86 -14.82 -14.97 0.69
C ASN A 86 -14.40 -14.68 -0.76
N PHE A 87 -13.28 -14.00 -0.93
CA PHE A 87 -12.59 -13.87 -2.21
C PHE A 87 -12.33 -15.26 -2.80
N ASN A 88 -12.75 -15.48 -4.04
CA ASN A 88 -12.57 -16.76 -4.72
C ASN A 88 -12.46 -16.53 -6.23
N PRO A 89 -11.24 -16.53 -6.79
CA PRO A 89 -11.02 -16.29 -8.21
C PRO A 89 -11.52 -17.45 -9.09
N ARG A 90 -11.81 -18.62 -8.49
CA ARG A 90 -12.27 -19.84 -9.18
C ARG A 90 -13.69 -20.25 -8.76
N ARG A 91 -14.50 -19.30 -8.25
CA ARG A 91 -15.88 -19.60 -7.82
C ARG A 91 -16.69 -20.13 -9.01
N LEU A 92 -17.19 -21.36 -8.89
CA LEU A 92 -18.06 -21.99 -9.87
C LEU A 92 -19.50 -21.53 -9.67
N ASN A 93 -20.17 -21.14 -10.75
CA ASN A 93 -21.61 -20.95 -10.74
C ASN A 93 -22.29 -22.33 -10.84
N PRO A 94 -23.09 -22.75 -9.84
CA PRO A 94 -23.67 -24.10 -9.81
C PRO A 94 -24.73 -24.31 -10.89
N VAL A 95 -25.35 -23.24 -11.40
CA VAL A 95 -26.39 -23.31 -12.43
C VAL A 95 -25.77 -23.39 -13.82
N THR A 96 -24.74 -22.59 -14.09
CA THR A 96 -24.16 -22.48 -15.44
C THR A 96 -22.87 -23.26 -15.64
N GLY A 97 -22.30 -23.84 -14.58
CA GLY A 97 -21.00 -24.55 -14.59
C GLY A 97 -19.78 -23.67 -14.90
N ARG A 98 -19.97 -22.36 -15.09
CA ARG A 98 -18.90 -21.43 -15.49
C ARG A 98 -18.23 -20.80 -14.27
N ILE A 99 -16.94 -20.52 -14.39
CA ILE A 99 -16.21 -19.75 -13.38
C ILE A 99 -16.71 -18.29 -13.40
N ALA A 100 -17.22 -17.84 -12.26
CA ALA A 100 -17.68 -16.48 -12.00
C ALA A 100 -16.93 -15.91 -10.78
N PRO A 101 -15.72 -15.37 -10.99
CA PRO A 101 -14.80 -14.97 -9.92
C PRO A 101 -15.45 -14.02 -8.91
N HIS A 102 -15.26 -14.28 -7.63
CA HIS A 102 -15.60 -13.34 -6.57
C HIS A 102 -14.35 -12.53 -6.21
N LYS A 103 -14.31 -11.26 -6.64
CA LYS A 103 -13.14 -10.38 -6.60
C LYS A 103 -12.98 -9.60 -5.29
N GLY A 104 -13.83 -9.88 -4.31
CA GLY A 104 -13.85 -9.20 -3.03
C GLY A 104 -14.31 -10.12 -1.91
N VAL A 105 -14.68 -9.50 -0.80
CA VAL A 105 -15.29 -10.16 0.36
C VAL A 105 -16.63 -9.51 0.62
N ASP A 106 -17.62 -10.34 0.91
CA ASP A 106 -18.96 -9.88 1.28
C ASP A 106 -19.10 -9.92 2.80
N PHE A 107 -19.43 -8.78 3.39
CA PHE A 107 -19.78 -8.66 4.79
C PHE A 107 -21.31 -8.57 4.91
N ALA A 108 -21.94 -9.52 5.62
CA ALA A 108 -23.36 -9.45 5.91
C ALA A 108 -23.60 -8.42 7.03
N LEU A 109 -24.33 -7.35 6.72
CA LEU A 109 -24.61 -6.27 7.67
C LEU A 109 -25.91 -5.52 7.33
N PRO A 110 -26.60 -4.94 8.33
CA PRO A 110 -27.83 -4.20 8.12
C PRO A 110 -27.65 -3.02 7.17
N ILE A 111 -28.70 -2.69 6.42
CA ILE A 111 -28.78 -1.46 5.62
C ILE A 111 -28.58 -0.25 6.53
N GLY A 112 -27.82 0.75 6.07
CA GLY A 112 -27.57 1.97 6.84
C GLY A 112 -26.34 1.91 7.75
N THR A 113 -25.64 0.78 7.81
CA THR A 113 -24.39 0.67 8.58
C THR A 113 -23.32 1.60 7.98
N PRO A 114 -22.61 2.39 8.79
CA PRO A 114 -21.51 3.23 8.30
C PRO A 114 -20.40 2.41 7.61
N VAL A 115 -20.05 2.82 6.40
CA VAL A 115 -18.93 2.29 5.62
C VAL A 115 -17.77 3.28 5.69
N LEU A 116 -16.57 2.79 5.97
CA LEU A 116 -15.38 3.59 6.25
C LEU A 116 -14.31 3.38 5.17
N ALA A 117 -13.57 4.46 4.86
CA ALA A 117 -12.34 4.37 4.09
C ALA A 117 -11.31 3.56 4.89
N VAL A 118 -10.83 2.45 4.32
CA VAL A 118 -9.88 1.59 5.03
C VAL A 118 -8.51 2.24 5.13
N GLY A 119 -8.17 3.19 4.25
CA GLY A 119 -6.92 3.94 4.32
C GLY A 119 -7.04 5.32 3.70
N ASP A 120 -6.01 6.14 3.92
CA ASP A 120 -5.89 7.47 3.33
C ASP A 120 -5.90 7.38 1.79
N GLY A 121 -6.58 8.31 1.13
CA GLY A 121 -6.65 8.27 -0.33
C GLY A 121 -7.50 9.38 -0.94
N GLU A 122 -7.82 9.17 -2.21
CA GLU A 122 -8.64 10.05 -3.03
C GLU A 122 -9.77 9.26 -3.66
N ILE A 123 -11.00 9.76 -3.55
CA ILE A 123 -12.17 9.16 -4.19
C ILE A 123 -12.01 9.31 -5.70
N VAL A 124 -11.93 8.20 -6.42
CA VAL A 124 -11.87 8.21 -7.89
C VAL A 124 -13.23 7.90 -8.52
N VAL A 125 -14.10 7.21 -7.78
CA VAL A 125 -15.47 6.92 -8.21
C VAL A 125 -16.42 7.05 -7.02
N ALA A 126 -17.57 7.68 -7.27
CA ALA A 126 -18.69 7.76 -6.34
C ALA A 126 -19.97 7.90 -7.19
N LYS A 127 -20.59 6.79 -7.59
CA LYS A 127 -21.76 6.78 -8.49
C LYS A 127 -22.55 5.47 -8.38
N ASN A 128 -23.68 5.41 -9.07
CA ASN A 128 -24.36 4.14 -9.36
C ASN A 128 -23.71 3.43 -10.56
N GLY A 129 -23.46 2.13 -10.44
CA GLY A 129 -22.72 1.30 -11.39
C GLY A 129 -23.46 0.04 -11.84
N GLY A 130 -24.80 0.08 -11.95
CA GLY A 130 -25.59 -1.07 -12.40
C GLY A 130 -25.51 -2.23 -11.42
N ALA A 131 -24.82 -3.32 -11.79
CA ALA A 131 -24.67 -4.50 -10.93
C ALA A 131 -23.99 -4.18 -9.59
N ALA A 132 -23.05 -3.23 -9.56
CA ALA A 132 -22.40 -2.79 -8.32
C ALA A 132 -23.33 -1.95 -7.42
N GLY A 133 -24.48 -1.48 -7.92
CA GLY A 133 -25.32 -0.53 -7.23
C GLY A 133 -24.61 0.80 -6.99
N ASN A 134 -24.92 1.49 -5.88
CA ASN A 134 -24.11 2.65 -5.50
C ASN A 134 -22.78 2.17 -4.95
N TYR A 135 -21.69 2.71 -5.48
CA TYR A 135 -20.37 2.29 -5.10
C TYR A 135 -19.38 3.45 -5.04
N VAL A 136 -18.35 3.26 -4.22
CA VAL A 136 -17.20 4.14 -4.10
C VAL A 136 -15.95 3.36 -4.44
N ALA A 137 -15.03 3.99 -5.15
CA ALA A 137 -13.68 3.50 -5.33
C ALA A 137 -12.68 4.56 -4.86
N ILE A 138 -11.70 4.13 -4.05
CA ILE A 138 -10.70 5.00 -3.44
C ILE A 138 -9.34 4.58 -3.94
N ARG A 139 -8.64 5.52 -4.57
CA ARG A 139 -7.23 5.34 -4.92
C ARG A 139 -6.40 5.69 -3.71
N HIS A 140 -5.61 4.74 -3.26
CA HIS A 140 -4.60 4.97 -2.25
C HIS A 140 -3.28 4.96 -3.01
N GLY A 141 -2.51 6.04 -3.01
CA GLY A 141 -1.23 6.12 -3.73
C GLY A 141 -1.29 5.65 -5.20
N ARG A 142 -0.25 4.98 -5.68
CA ARG A 142 -0.15 4.54 -7.10
C ARG A 142 -0.59 3.10 -7.36
N GLN A 143 -0.59 2.23 -6.35
CA GLN A 143 -0.69 0.78 -6.56
C GLN A 143 -1.96 0.18 -5.97
N TYR A 144 -2.63 0.87 -5.04
CA TYR A 144 -3.76 0.33 -4.31
C TYR A 144 -5.05 1.06 -4.67
N MET A 145 -6.10 0.28 -4.81
CA MET A 145 -7.46 0.76 -4.97
C MET A 145 -8.37 -0.08 -4.10
N THR A 146 -9.30 0.54 -3.40
CA THR A 146 -10.37 -0.19 -2.71
C THR A 146 -11.70 0.15 -3.32
N ARG A 147 -12.64 -0.81 -3.30
CA ARG A 147 -14.00 -0.61 -3.78
C ARG A 147 -15.02 -1.07 -2.74
N TYR A 148 -16.10 -0.33 -2.67
CA TYR A 148 -17.19 -0.50 -1.72
C TYR A 148 -18.48 -0.47 -2.52
N MET A 149 -19.22 -1.57 -2.57
CA MET A 149 -20.40 -1.69 -3.44
C MET A 149 -21.69 -1.95 -2.66
N HIS A 150 -22.81 -1.97 -3.37
CA HIS A 150 -24.15 -2.23 -2.85
C HIS A 150 -24.64 -1.23 -1.79
N MET A 151 -24.06 -0.04 -1.72
CA MET A 151 -24.39 0.97 -0.71
C MET A 151 -25.78 1.58 -0.91
N LYS A 152 -26.49 1.90 0.18
CA LYS A 152 -27.73 2.67 0.12
C LYS A 152 -27.46 4.13 -0.23
N LYS A 153 -26.38 4.69 0.33
CA LYS A 153 -26.04 6.11 0.19
C LYS A 153 -24.54 6.30 0.12
N VAL A 154 -24.09 7.11 -0.83
CA VAL A 154 -22.72 7.60 -0.93
C VAL A 154 -22.66 8.99 -0.29
N LEU A 155 -21.64 9.25 0.52
CA LEU A 155 -21.48 10.50 1.27
C LEU A 155 -20.28 11.34 0.80
N VAL A 156 -19.62 10.90 -0.28
CA VAL A 156 -18.40 11.51 -0.82
C VAL A 156 -18.52 11.70 -2.33
N LYS A 157 -17.64 12.51 -2.91
CA LYS A 157 -17.63 12.81 -4.36
C LYS A 157 -16.26 12.54 -4.99
N PRO A 158 -16.17 12.29 -6.31
CA PRO A 158 -14.88 12.13 -6.98
C PRO A 158 -13.96 13.34 -6.75
N GLY A 159 -12.66 13.09 -6.62
CA GLY A 159 -11.62 14.08 -6.29
C GLY A 159 -11.49 14.41 -4.80
N GLN A 160 -12.44 13.98 -3.95
CA GLN A 160 -12.37 14.22 -2.51
C GLN A 160 -11.22 13.42 -1.87
N LYS A 161 -10.39 14.09 -1.06
CA LYS A 161 -9.41 13.40 -0.20
C LYS A 161 -10.12 12.85 1.04
N VAL A 162 -9.77 11.63 1.43
CA VAL A 162 -10.27 10.96 2.63
C VAL A 162 -9.11 10.43 3.45
N LYS A 163 -9.31 10.38 4.76
CA LYS A 163 -8.42 9.72 5.70
C LYS A 163 -8.97 8.35 6.07
N ARG A 164 -8.08 7.49 6.55
CA ARG A 164 -8.43 6.23 7.19
C ARG A 164 -9.47 6.45 8.28
N GLY A 165 -10.56 5.69 8.22
CA GLY A 165 -11.66 5.77 9.16
C GLY A 165 -12.74 6.79 8.80
N ASP A 166 -12.52 7.63 7.77
CA ASP A 166 -13.55 8.56 7.31
C ASP A 166 -14.76 7.78 6.79
N ARG A 167 -15.95 8.28 7.13
CA ARG A 167 -17.21 7.69 6.66
C ARG A 167 -17.45 8.09 5.20
N ILE A 168 -17.50 7.10 4.32
CA ILE A 168 -17.66 7.31 2.87
C ILE A 168 -19.08 7.03 2.37
N GLY A 169 -19.88 6.31 3.16
CA GLY A 169 -21.20 5.88 2.76
C GLY A 169 -21.93 5.11 3.84
N LEU A 170 -23.12 4.64 3.47
CA LEU A 170 -23.95 3.74 4.26
C LEU A 170 -24.23 2.48 3.45
N SER A 171 -24.08 1.32 4.07
CA SER A 171 -24.36 0.02 3.46
C SER A 171 -25.80 -0.08 2.97
N GLY A 172 -26.05 -1.01 2.06
CA GLY A 172 -27.38 -1.18 1.48
C GLY A 172 -27.58 -2.55 0.87
N ASN A 173 -28.40 -2.56 -0.17
CA ASN A 173 -28.72 -3.73 -0.96
C ASN A 173 -28.93 -3.34 -2.44
N THR A 174 -28.25 -2.30 -2.92
CA THR A 174 -28.49 -1.76 -4.27
C THR A 174 -27.73 -2.55 -5.34
N GLY A 175 -28.20 -2.50 -6.58
CA GLY A 175 -27.59 -3.23 -7.69
C GLY A 175 -27.97 -4.70 -7.66
N ARG A 176 -27.11 -5.57 -8.19
CA ARG A 176 -27.36 -7.01 -8.22
C ARG A 176 -26.86 -7.65 -6.92
N SER A 177 -27.76 -7.76 -5.95
CA SER A 177 -27.49 -8.28 -4.61
C SER A 177 -28.64 -9.19 -4.16
N THR A 178 -28.33 -10.26 -3.44
CA THR A 178 -29.32 -11.21 -2.90
C THR A 178 -29.84 -10.82 -1.52
N GLY A 179 -29.18 -9.89 -0.83
CA GLY A 179 -29.57 -9.42 0.50
C GLY A 179 -28.60 -8.37 1.05
N PRO A 180 -28.96 -7.66 2.14
CA PRO A 180 -28.13 -6.60 2.69
C PRO A 180 -26.70 -7.04 3.03
N HIS A 181 -25.72 -6.44 2.34
CA HIS A 181 -24.31 -6.70 2.56
C HIS A 181 -23.45 -5.54 2.02
N LEU A 182 -22.16 -5.55 2.39
CA LEU A 182 -21.13 -4.73 1.74
C LEU A 182 -20.20 -5.67 0.97
N HIS A 183 -20.11 -5.48 -0.34
CA HIS A 183 -19.05 -6.09 -1.14
C HIS A 183 -17.83 -5.17 -1.14
N PHE A 184 -16.71 -5.68 -0.64
CA PHE A 184 -15.46 -4.94 -0.48
C PHE A 184 -14.34 -5.59 -1.30
N GLU A 185 -13.71 -4.81 -2.16
CA GLU A 185 -12.56 -5.24 -2.96
C GLU A 185 -11.32 -4.45 -2.58
N ILE A 186 -10.16 -5.10 -2.70
CA ILE A 186 -8.86 -4.43 -2.78
C ILE A 186 -8.16 -4.87 -4.06
N TRP A 187 -7.51 -3.91 -4.70
CA TRP A 187 -6.79 -4.11 -5.94
C TRP A 187 -5.36 -3.64 -5.77
N ILE A 188 -4.42 -4.45 -6.24
CA ILE A 188 -2.98 -4.22 -6.17
C ILE A 188 -2.46 -4.27 -7.62
N ASN A 189 -1.88 -3.18 -8.12
CA ASN A 189 -1.40 -3.07 -9.50
C ASN A 189 -2.45 -3.56 -10.52
N ASN A 190 -3.72 -3.13 -10.36
CA ASN A 190 -4.87 -3.50 -11.19
C ASN A 190 -5.29 -4.99 -11.14
N GLN A 191 -4.81 -5.79 -10.20
CA GLN A 191 -5.27 -7.15 -9.94
C GLN A 191 -6.04 -7.22 -8.62
N ALA A 192 -7.15 -7.97 -8.58
CA ALA A 192 -7.92 -8.15 -7.36
C ALA A 192 -7.13 -9.01 -6.36
N GLY A 193 -6.93 -8.50 -5.14
CA GLY A 193 -6.25 -9.19 -4.05
C GLY A 193 -7.24 -9.65 -2.97
N GLN A 194 -6.79 -10.53 -2.07
CA GLN A 194 -7.63 -11.11 -1.03
C GLN A 194 -7.77 -10.19 0.20
N PRO A 195 -8.91 -9.49 0.40
CA PRO A 195 -9.07 -8.37 1.36
C PRO A 195 -8.72 -8.65 2.83
N LEU A 196 -8.80 -9.90 3.30
CA LEU A 196 -8.75 -10.26 4.73
C LEU A 196 -7.53 -11.10 5.15
N ASN A 197 -6.66 -11.47 4.20
CA ASN A 197 -5.40 -12.15 4.49
C ASN A 197 -4.28 -11.11 4.65
N GLY A 198 -3.21 -11.45 5.39
CA GLY A 198 -2.12 -10.54 5.75
C GLY A 198 -1.41 -9.83 4.58
N GLU A 199 -1.73 -10.19 3.34
CA GLU A 199 -1.29 -9.54 2.10
C GLU A 199 -1.88 -8.14 1.89
N THR A 200 -3.05 -7.84 2.47
CA THR A 200 -3.77 -6.56 2.28
C THR A 200 -3.46 -5.50 3.32
N ALA A 201 -2.57 -5.83 4.26
CA ALA A 201 -1.75 -4.84 4.95
C ALA A 201 -0.64 -4.28 4.03
N ALA A 202 -0.83 -4.29 2.70
CA ALA A 202 -0.07 -3.54 1.71
C ALA A 202 1.47 -3.64 1.88
N HIS A 203 1.91 -4.91 1.75
CA HIS A 203 3.17 -5.51 2.21
C HIS A 203 3.02 -5.89 3.68
N GLY A 204 2.90 -7.18 3.99
CA GLY A 204 2.90 -7.64 5.38
C GLY A 204 4.19 -7.26 6.12
N ARG A 205 4.60 -8.08 7.07
CA ARG A 205 5.97 -8.02 7.60
C ARG A 205 6.74 -9.18 7.00
N PRO A 206 8.04 -9.05 6.68
CA PRO A 206 8.85 -10.24 6.48
C PRO A 206 8.69 -11.16 7.71
N ASP A 207 8.61 -12.46 7.49
CA ASP A 207 8.44 -13.49 8.51
C ASP A 207 9.64 -14.45 8.55
N GLY A 208 9.71 -15.28 9.58
CA GLY A 208 10.79 -16.26 9.76
C GLY A 208 12.20 -15.67 9.56
N LYS A 209 12.96 -16.32 8.67
CA LYS A 209 14.33 -15.94 8.29
C LYS A 209 14.37 -14.62 7.52
N ASP A 210 13.41 -14.35 6.64
CA ASP A 210 13.34 -13.11 5.88
C ASP A 210 13.22 -11.90 6.81
N ARG A 211 12.56 -12.07 7.97
CA ARG A 211 12.52 -11.03 9.03
C ARG A 211 13.86 -10.79 9.68
N SER A 212 14.57 -11.83 10.08
CA SER A 212 15.88 -11.66 10.72
C SER A 212 16.87 -11.00 9.76
N ASP A 213 16.86 -11.43 8.50
CA ASP A 213 17.76 -10.93 7.47
C ASP A 213 17.42 -9.46 7.12
N TYR A 214 16.13 -9.13 7.00
CA TYR A 214 15.67 -7.75 6.84
C TYR A 214 16.10 -6.85 8.01
N MET A 215 15.93 -7.31 9.25
CA MET A 215 16.33 -6.51 10.42
C MET A 215 17.84 -6.32 10.51
N ALA A 216 18.64 -7.30 10.07
CA ALA A 216 20.09 -7.17 9.94
C ALA A 216 20.47 -6.13 8.87
N GLN A 217 19.81 -6.15 7.70
CA GLN A 217 20.00 -5.16 6.64
C GLN A 217 19.65 -3.75 7.15
N VAL A 218 18.49 -3.57 7.79
CA VAL A 218 18.09 -2.27 8.38
C VAL A 218 19.11 -1.79 9.41
N LYS A 219 19.60 -2.67 10.29
CA LYS A 219 20.62 -2.29 11.29
C LYS A 219 21.90 -1.79 10.64
N SER A 220 22.31 -2.39 9.52
CA SER A 220 23.47 -1.97 8.74
C SER A 220 23.24 -0.65 7.99
N TRP A 221 22.06 -0.47 7.38
CA TRP A 221 21.75 0.65 6.50
C TRP A 221 21.26 1.91 7.21
N LEU A 222 20.59 1.77 8.35
CA LEU A 222 19.97 2.89 9.07
C LEU A 222 20.96 3.98 9.50
N PRO A 223 22.15 3.66 10.08
CA PRO A 223 23.13 4.68 10.45
C PRO A 223 23.61 5.51 9.26
N GLN A 224 23.68 4.88 8.09
CA GLN A 224 24.21 5.49 6.89
C GLN A 224 23.22 6.51 6.26
N LEU A 225 21.93 6.44 6.63
CA LEU A 225 20.90 7.45 6.30
C LEU A 225 20.77 8.55 7.38
N GLY A 226 21.50 8.42 8.50
CA GLY A 226 21.32 9.22 9.71
C GLY A 226 22.28 10.39 9.88
N SER A 227 23.51 10.27 9.37
CA SER A 227 24.55 11.29 9.51
C SER A 227 24.36 12.45 8.54
N GLU A 228 24.69 13.66 8.99
CA GLU A 228 24.95 14.81 8.10
C GLU A 228 26.13 14.44 7.21
N VAL A 229 25.86 13.79 6.08
CA VAL A 229 26.89 13.44 5.10
C VAL A 229 27.12 14.64 4.20
N SER A 230 28.13 15.42 4.55
CA SER A 230 28.65 16.54 3.77
C SER A 230 29.61 16.12 2.64
N GLU A 231 29.90 14.83 2.43
CA GLU A 231 30.81 14.39 1.35
C GLU A 231 30.43 13.05 0.72
N PHE A 232 30.61 12.95 -0.61
CA PHE A 232 30.65 11.70 -1.35
C PHE A 232 31.80 10.82 -0.84
N ARG A 233 31.51 9.80 -0.02
CA ARG A 233 32.48 8.74 0.29
C ARG A 233 32.08 7.42 -0.36
N GLN A 234 32.97 6.93 -1.23
CA GLN A 234 32.99 5.57 -1.73
C GLN A 234 33.35 4.64 -0.57
N ILE A 235 32.45 3.74 -0.17
CA ILE A 235 32.79 2.64 0.74
C ILE A 235 32.72 1.36 -0.08
N GLY A 236 33.89 0.77 -0.34
CA GLY A 236 34.04 -0.49 -1.06
C GLY A 236 35.00 -0.39 -2.24
N ALA A 237 36.30 -0.57 -1.97
CA ALA A 237 37.27 -0.95 -2.97
C ALA A 237 37.73 -2.38 -2.68
N LYS A 238 37.52 -3.25 -3.69
CA LYS A 238 38.09 -4.59 -3.87
C LYS A 238 37.83 -5.63 -2.76
N THR A 239 36.81 -6.45 -2.96
CA THR A 239 36.95 -7.91 -3.11
C THR A 239 35.73 -8.44 -3.88
N ASP A 240 35.90 -9.58 -4.51
CA ASP A 240 35.10 -10.10 -5.62
C ASP A 240 33.59 -10.19 -5.33
N GLY A 241 32.77 -9.66 -6.25
CA GLY A 241 31.38 -10.08 -6.43
C GLY A 241 30.26 -9.34 -5.69
N PHE A 242 30.52 -8.26 -4.92
CA PHE A 242 29.45 -7.49 -4.27
C PHE A 242 29.14 -6.12 -4.93
N PRO A 243 27.86 -5.71 -5.00
CA PRO A 243 27.46 -4.42 -5.54
C PRO A 243 28.06 -3.25 -4.74
N SER A 244 28.53 -2.22 -5.45
CA SER A 244 29.06 -0.99 -4.85
C SER A 244 27.91 -0.14 -4.32
N VAL A 245 28.04 0.41 -3.12
CA VAL A 245 27.00 1.22 -2.46
C VAL A 245 27.31 2.71 -2.61
N PHE A 246 26.32 3.50 -3.05
CA PHE A 246 26.44 4.94 -3.31
C PHE A 246 25.34 5.75 -2.63
N TRP A 247 25.69 6.99 -2.28
CA TRP A 247 24.85 7.95 -1.58
C TRP A 247 24.54 9.16 -2.45
N LEU A 248 23.30 9.64 -2.36
CA LEU A 248 22.89 10.93 -2.91
C LEU A 248 22.15 11.71 -1.81
N SER A 249 22.69 12.86 -1.43
CA SER A 249 22.01 13.88 -0.62
C SER A 249 21.67 15.06 -1.51
N GLY A 250 20.50 15.67 -1.28
CA GLY A 250 20.08 16.86 -2.00
C GLY A 250 19.08 17.66 -1.18
N ALA A 251 19.13 18.98 -1.31
CA ALA A 251 18.07 19.87 -0.90
C ALA A 251 17.09 20.01 -2.07
N GLY A 252 15.80 19.81 -1.81
CA GLY A 252 14.72 19.97 -2.79
C GLY A 252 14.11 21.36 -2.76
#